data_AF-A0A842R1F4-F1
#
_entry.id   AF-A0A842R1F4-F1
#
_cell.length_a   1.000
_cell.length_b   1.000
_cell.length_c   1.000
_cell.angle_alpha   90.00
_cell.angle_beta   90.00
_cell.angle_gamma   90.00
#
_symmetry.space_group_name_H-M   'P 1'
#
loop_
_entity.id
_entity.type
_entity.pdbx_description
1 polymer ?
#
loop_
_entity_poly.entity_id
_entity_poly.type
_entity_poly.pdbx_seq_one_letter_code
_entity_poly.pdbx_strand_id
1 'polypeptide(L)'
;MPGRQLDLEILLQSRGMVSIDRERLVGIQEVGRLNGEKLHRLIKAGKVVILGRDEKKRIAVGKGMTTKVNVNLGTSSVMCNEAGELEKARIAEIHGADTISDCSMTGDIDSLRACLLHEISIPLTTIPVYQAVADAGSIEKVDDRCILRTIQKHVDDGVDSIVIHAGFDRQALEDLREQRRIMGIVSKGGSLSAAISLYQDAENPFIRLLDDILEILAGTGVVLNLGNAMRSGSIHDFKDAPQHNEIVSNAKIATRANAKGVPVIIEGLGGHVNAYHLKEWLEDHDRITGNRPLFVSGPIPTEIGVGHDHISAAIGGAMAAGYGADYLCAITPAEHLALPDKNHIKEGVIAAKIAAHVGDSIKHGINAFFEPDKILSKHRASRAWDKQFAQALDPEGARELHPPGNKDCSMCGKFCAIALMEKYLFSKKD
;
A
#
# COMPACT_ATOMS: atom_id res chain seq x y z
N MET A 1 39.15 -19.76 -13.49
CA MET A 1 39.23 -18.40 -14.08
C MET A 1 38.94 -18.53 -15.57
N PRO A 2 38.24 -17.63 -16.29
CA PRO A 2 37.47 -16.43 -15.92
C PRO A 2 36.08 -16.38 -16.60
N GLY A 3 35.00 -16.49 -15.82
CA GLY A 3 33.67 -15.94 -16.18
C GLY A 3 33.33 -14.71 -15.33
N ARG A 4 34.34 -14.15 -14.65
CA ARG A 4 34.27 -13.06 -13.66
C ARG A 4 34.22 -11.65 -14.28
N GLN A 5 33.81 -11.48 -15.54
CA GLN A 5 33.94 -10.18 -16.22
C GLN A 5 32.75 -9.71 -17.09
N LEU A 6 31.74 -10.56 -17.32
CA LEU A 6 30.43 -10.21 -17.89
C LEU A 6 29.39 -10.74 -16.88
N ASP A 7 28.80 -10.01 -15.94
CA ASP A 7 28.46 -8.61 -15.99
C ASP A 7 28.72 -7.99 -14.62
N LEU A 8 29.86 -7.32 -14.57
CA LEU A 8 30.04 -6.03 -13.91
C LEU A 8 29.00 -4.97 -14.42
N GLU A 9 27.82 -5.38 -14.93
CA GLU A 9 26.83 -4.58 -15.67
C GLU A 9 25.41 -4.63 -15.08
N ILE A 10 25.08 -5.57 -14.17
CA ILE A 10 24.05 -5.23 -13.14
C ILE A 10 24.54 -4.05 -12.30
N LEU A 11 25.87 -3.89 -12.19
CA LEU A 11 26.61 -2.85 -11.47
C LEU A 11 26.23 -1.39 -11.85
N LEU A 12 25.40 -1.17 -12.87
CA LEU A 12 24.98 0.17 -13.26
C LEU A 12 23.45 0.34 -13.35
N GLN A 13 22.71 -0.75 -13.58
CA GLN A 13 21.38 -0.81 -14.23
C GLN A 13 20.95 0.53 -14.89
N SER A 14 21.85 1.08 -15.72
CA SER A 14 21.70 2.33 -16.47
C SER A 14 21.16 3.58 -15.73
N ARG A 15 21.73 3.93 -14.55
CA ARG A 15 21.89 5.31 -14.00
C ARG A 15 21.56 5.47 -12.50
N GLY A 16 22.02 4.51 -11.71
CA GLY A 16 22.17 4.62 -10.27
C GLY A 16 20.99 4.01 -9.52
N MET A 17 21.28 2.85 -8.93
CA MET A 17 20.68 2.35 -7.69
C MET A 17 21.00 0.88 -7.45
N VAL A 18 21.63 0.63 -6.29
CA VAL A 18 21.53 -0.54 -5.41
C VAL A 18 21.76 -1.94 -6.02
N SER A 19 22.87 -2.55 -5.60
CA SER A 19 23.19 -3.98 -5.78
C SER A 19 22.29 -4.85 -4.89
N ILE A 20 21.56 -5.81 -5.47
CA ILE A 20 20.84 -6.85 -4.71
C ILE A 20 21.61 -8.15 -4.86
N ASP A 21 22.15 -8.66 -3.75
CA ASP A 21 22.86 -9.94 -3.70
C ASP A 21 21.90 -11.13 -3.85
N ARG A 22 22.35 -12.16 -4.58
CA ARG A 22 21.59 -13.34 -4.98
C ARG A 22 21.15 -14.21 -3.79
N GLU A 23 21.87 -14.13 -2.67
CA GLU A 23 21.58 -14.89 -1.44
C GLU A 23 20.59 -14.20 -0.48
N ARG A 24 20.23 -12.92 -0.71
CA ARG A 24 19.31 -12.15 0.17
C ARG A 24 17.86 -12.09 -0.32
N LEU A 25 17.54 -12.75 -1.42
CA LEU A 25 16.16 -13.02 -1.87
C LEU A 25 15.34 -13.87 -0.89
N VAL A 26 15.97 -14.41 0.16
CA VAL A 26 15.34 -15.25 1.19
C VAL A 26 14.49 -14.43 2.18
N GLY A 27 14.69 -13.11 2.27
CA GLY A 27 13.93 -12.22 3.17
C GLY A 27 12.71 -11.55 2.52
N ILE A 28 12.59 -11.62 1.20
CA ILE A 28 11.40 -11.15 0.47
C ILE A 28 10.44 -12.35 0.46
N GLN A 29 9.26 -12.20 1.06
CA GLN A 29 8.23 -13.23 1.00
C GLN A 29 7.73 -13.36 -0.45
N GLU A 30 8.44 -14.15 -1.26
CA GLU A 30 8.20 -14.35 -2.68
C GLU A 30 7.24 -15.50 -2.90
N VAL A 31 6.26 -15.36 -3.80
CA VAL A 31 5.37 -16.47 -4.14
C VAL A 31 6.12 -17.53 -4.96
N GLY A 32 6.60 -18.54 -4.24
CA GLY A 32 7.10 -19.79 -4.80
C GLY A 32 8.41 -19.64 -5.57
N ARG A 33 9.55 -19.60 -4.86
CA ARG A 33 10.90 -19.84 -5.41
C ARG A 33 11.10 -19.16 -6.77
N LEU A 34 10.75 -17.88 -6.91
CA LEU A 34 11.03 -17.17 -8.15
C LEU A 34 12.55 -17.17 -8.29
N ASN A 35 13.06 -17.85 -9.31
CA ASN A 35 14.50 -17.85 -9.51
C ASN A 35 14.97 -16.41 -9.82
N GLY A 36 16.18 -16.06 -9.39
CA GLY A 36 16.68 -14.68 -9.49
C GLY A 36 16.64 -14.11 -10.91
N GLU A 37 16.75 -14.97 -11.94
CA GLU A 37 16.60 -14.54 -13.34
C GLU A 37 15.20 -14.06 -13.69
N LYS A 38 14.16 -14.77 -13.24
CA LYS A 38 12.78 -14.37 -13.50
C LYS A 38 12.43 -13.08 -12.76
N LEU A 39 12.85 -12.96 -11.51
CA LEU A 39 12.67 -11.72 -10.74
C LEU A 39 13.38 -10.53 -11.43
N HIS A 40 14.63 -10.72 -11.85
CA HIS A 40 15.37 -9.69 -12.57
C HIS A 40 14.66 -9.23 -13.85
N ARG A 41 14.10 -10.15 -14.63
CA ARG A 41 13.30 -9.81 -15.82
C ARG A 41 12.03 -9.03 -15.47
N LEU A 42 11.37 -9.34 -14.36
CA LEU A 42 10.18 -8.62 -13.90
C LEU A 42 10.53 -7.20 -13.44
N ILE A 43 11.64 -7.03 -12.72
CA ILE A 43 12.15 -5.72 -12.31
C ILE A 43 12.50 -4.87 -13.54
N LYS A 44 13.27 -5.43 -14.49
CA LYS A 44 13.64 -4.74 -15.74
C LYS A 44 12.41 -4.35 -16.58
N ALA A 45 11.34 -5.14 -16.52
CA ALA A 45 10.08 -4.83 -17.20
C ALA A 45 9.19 -3.86 -16.42
N GLY A 46 9.59 -3.39 -15.24
CA GLY A 46 8.80 -2.51 -14.37
C GLY A 46 7.60 -3.20 -13.71
N LYS A 47 7.55 -4.54 -13.68
CA LYS A 47 6.43 -5.33 -13.15
C LYS A 47 6.60 -5.73 -11.68
N VAL A 48 7.81 -5.54 -11.16
CA VAL A 48 8.14 -5.69 -9.75
C VAL A 48 9.04 -4.52 -9.36
N VAL A 49 8.77 -3.93 -8.20
CA VAL A 49 9.58 -2.89 -7.59
C VAL A 49 10.15 -3.42 -6.28
N ILE A 50 11.41 -3.08 -6.01
CA ILE A 50 12.04 -3.26 -4.72
C ILE A 50 11.93 -1.93 -3.98
N LEU A 51 11.09 -1.90 -2.95
CA LEU A 51 10.82 -0.72 -2.14
C LEU A 51 11.65 -0.81 -0.85
N GLY A 52 12.37 0.26 -0.52
CA GLY A 52 13.29 0.33 0.62
C GLY A 52 14.74 0.57 0.16
N ARG A 53 15.31 1.71 0.55
CA ARG A 53 16.70 2.08 0.21
C ARG A 53 17.70 1.32 1.08
N ASP A 54 17.41 1.22 2.38
CA ASP A 54 18.13 0.34 3.31
C ASP A 54 17.80 -1.13 3.00
N GLU A 55 18.84 -1.95 2.83
CA GLU A 55 18.71 -3.37 2.51
C GLU A 55 17.87 -4.13 3.54
N LYS A 56 17.89 -3.70 4.80
CA LYS A 56 17.15 -4.33 5.89
C LYS A 56 15.65 -4.09 5.82
N LYS A 57 15.22 -3.03 5.14
CA LYS A 57 13.81 -2.62 5.02
C LYS A 57 13.18 -3.08 3.69
N ARG A 58 13.96 -3.73 2.81
CA ARG A 58 13.54 -4.02 1.43
C ARG A 58 12.38 -5.00 1.37
N ILE A 59 11.36 -4.61 0.62
CA ILE A 59 10.24 -5.47 0.21
C ILE A 59 10.09 -5.46 -1.31
N ALA A 60 9.57 -6.55 -1.87
CA ALA A 60 9.17 -6.60 -3.28
C ALA A 60 7.66 -6.41 -3.42
N VAL A 61 7.27 -5.53 -4.33
CA VAL A 61 5.86 -5.24 -4.68
C VAL A 61 5.67 -5.53 -6.16
N GLY A 62 4.68 -6.33 -6.52
CA GLY A 62 4.34 -6.61 -7.91
C GLY A 62 4.10 -8.08 -8.22
N LYS A 63 4.12 -8.39 -9.52
CA LYS A 63 3.70 -9.68 -10.05
C LYS A 63 4.45 -10.87 -9.45
N GLY A 64 3.70 -11.78 -8.84
CA GLY A 64 4.25 -12.99 -8.22
C GLY A 64 4.83 -12.78 -6.82
N MET A 65 4.57 -11.63 -6.21
CA MET A 65 4.84 -11.38 -4.79
C MET A 65 3.55 -11.51 -3.98
N THR A 66 3.70 -11.70 -2.66
CA THR A 66 2.56 -11.56 -1.75
C THR A 66 2.04 -10.12 -1.75
N THR A 67 0.75 -9.95 -1.50
CA THR A 67 0.15 -8.62 -1.40
C THR A 67 0.70 -7.88 -0.19
N LYS A 68 1.16 -6.63 -0.38
CA LYS A 68 1.67 -5.77 0.68
C LYS A 68 0.58 -4.88 1.26
N VAL A 69 0.78 -4.39 2.49
CA VAL A 69 -0.16 -3.51 3.19
C VAL A 69 0.55 -2.25 3.68
N ASN A 70 0.02 -1.10 3.28
CA ASN A 70 0.42 0.23 3.73
C ASN A 70 -0.51 0.77 4.81
N VAL A 71 0.04 1.58 5.72
CA VAL A 71 -0.74 2.36 6.69
C VAL A 71 -0.46 3.85 6.51
N ASN A 72 -1.53 4.63 6.39
CA ASN A 72 -1.42 6.09 6.42
C ASN A 72 -1.44 6.59 7.86
N LEU A 73 -0.46 7.42 8.19
CA LEU A 73 -0.35 8.15 9.45
C LEU A 73 -0.29 9.65 9.16
N GLY A 74 -0.34 10.46 10.22
CA GLY A 74 0.02 11.87 10.13
C GLY A 74 -0.91 12.81 10.87
N THR A 75 -0.43 14.03 11.01
CA THR A 75 -1.10 15.11 11.74
C THR A 75 -2.06 15.90 10.85
N SER A 76 -3.07 16.53 11.49
CA SER A 76 -3.97 17.47 10.83
C SER A 76 -4.09 18.79 11.62
N SER A 77 -4.74 19.79 11.03
CA SER A 77 -5.02 21.07 11.69
C SER A 77 -5.88 20.94 12.96
N VAL A 78 -6.59 19.82 13.12
CA VAL A 78 -7.46 19.56 14.27
C VAL A 78 -6.72 18.78 15.37
N MET A 79 -5.70 18.00 15.02
CA MET A 79 -4.94 17.18 15.97
C MET A 79 -3.49 17.04 15.53
N CYS A 80 -2.58 17.54 16.36
CA CYS A 80 -1.14 17.43 16.19
C CYS A 80 -0.56 16.82 17.48
N ASN A 81 -0.20 15.54 17.42
CA ASN A 81 0.43 14.82 18.53
C ASN A 81 1.50 13.88 17.98
N GLU A 82 2.73 14.37 17.89
CA GLU A 82 3.88 13.63 17.35
C GLU A 82 4.12 12.30 18.08
N ALA A 83 4.04 12.30 19.42
CA ALA A 83 4.21 11.08 20.21
C ALA A 83 3.11 10.04 19.90
N GLY A 84 1.89 10.50 19.65
CA GLY A 84 0.78 9.65 19.23
C GLY A 84 1.00 9.05 17.84
N GLU A 85 1.55 9.80 16.89
CA GLU A 85 1.88 9.28 15.55
C GLU A 85 2.99 8.22 15.59
N LEU A 86 4.01 8.39 16.44
CA LEU A 86 5.04 7.38 16.66
C LEU A 86 4.47 6.11 17.30
N GLU A 87 3.54 6.23 18.24
CA GLU A 87 2.86 5.07 18.82
C GLU A 87 2.04 4.32 17.76
N LYS A 88 1.29 5.05 16.90
CA LYS A 88 0.55 4.44 15.79
C LYS A 88 1.47 3.72 14.82
N ALA A 89 2.63 4.29 14.50
CA ALA A 89 3.63 3.66 13.63
C ALA A 89 4.13 2.32 14.20
N ARG A 90 4.48 2.27 15.50
CA ARG A 90 4.87 1.04 16.18
C ARG A 90 3.78 -0.01 16.16
N ILE A 91 2.53 0.40 16.44
CA ILE A 91 1.37 -0.50 16.44
C ILE A 91 1.13 -1.06 15.04
N ALA A 92 1.23 -0.23 14.00
CA ALA A 92 1.10 -0.69 12.61
C ALA A 92 2.15 -1.76 12.27
N GLU A 93 3.41 -1.52 12.60
CA GLU A 93 4.52 -2.44 12.34
C GLU A 93 4.38 -3.77 13.12
N ILE A 94 4.05 -3.71 14.41
CA ILE A 94 3.85 -4.91 15.25
C ILE A 94 2.73 -5.81 14.70
N HIS A 95 1.69 -5.22 14.13
CA HIS A 95 0.58 -5.96 13.52
C HIS A 95 0.78 -6.29 12.03
N GLY A 96 1.97 -6.02 11.49
CA GLY A 96 2.43 -6.55 10.22
C GLY A 96 2.22 -5.65 9.01
N ALA A 97 2.06 -4.34 9.19
CA ALA A 97 2.18 -3.38 8.09
C ALA A 97 3.51 -3.58 7.36
N ASP A 98 3.47 -3.58 6.03
CA ASP A 98 4.67 -3.75 5.20
C ASP A 98 5.35 -2.40 4.95
N THR A 99 4.61 -1.30 5.07
CA THR A 99 5.04 0.09 4.82
C THR A 99 4.18 1.09 5.58
N ILE A 100 4.69 2.31 5.72
CA ILE A 100 3.96 3.45 6.29
C ILE A 100 4.03 4.63 5.32
N SER A 101 2.94 5.39 5.22
CA SER A 101 2.91 6.72 4.59
C SER A 101 2.74 7.81 5.63
N ASP A 102 3.65 8.77 5.65
CA ASP A 102 3.50 10.02 6.41
C ASP A 102 2.69 11.04 5.59
N CYS A 103 1.44 11.26 6.02
CA CYS A 103 0.49 12.20 5.43
C CYS A 103 0.39 13.52 6.22
N SER A 104 1.37 13.82 7.08
CA SER A 104 1.34 14.99 7.96
C SER A 104 1.31 16.32 7.21
N MET A 105 0.55 17.28 7.75
CA MET A 105 0.42 18.63 7.20
C MET A 105 0.53 19.74 8.23
N THR A 106 0.69 19.40 9.52
CA THR A 106 0.73 20.37 10.61
C THR A 106 1.73 19.98 11.68
N GLY A 107 2.17 20.94 12.48
CA GLY A 107 3.24 20.73 13.45
C GLY A 107 4.62 20.71 12.80
N ASP A 108 5.59 20.13 13.48
CA ASP A 108 6.95 19.98 12.96
C ASP A 108 7.05 18.71 12.10
N ILE A 109 6.67 18.86 10.82
CA ILE A 109 6.66 17.76 9.84
C ILE A 109 8.07 17.16 9.65
N ASP A 110 9.12 17.97 9.77
CA ASP A 110 10.50 17.51 9.61
C ASP A 110 10.95 16.67 10.80
N SER A 111 10.70 17.16 12.01
CA SER A 111 10.98 16.43 13.25
C SER A 111 10.23 15.10 13.27
N LEU A 112 8.93 15.11 12.94
CA LEU A 112 8.12 13.89 12.92
C LEU A 112 8.65 12.88 11.88
N ARG A 113 8.94 13.32 10.64
CA ARG A 113 9.50 12.44 9.61
C ARG A 113 10.85 11.86 10.04
N ALA A 114 11.73 12.66 10.63
CA ALA A 114 13.01 12.19 11.14
C ALA A 114 12.83 11.14 12.26
N CYS A 115 11.88 11.37 13.18
CA CYS A 115 11.54 10.41 14.22
C CYS A 115 10.97 9.11 13.64
N LEU A 116 10.07 9.19 12.66
CA LEU A 116 9.51 8.02 11.99
C LEU A 116 10.59 7.18 11.31
N LEU A 117 11.49 7.82 10.54
CA LEU A 117 12.59 7.14 9.85
C LEU A 117 13.52 6.38 10.81
N HIS A 118 13.73 6.93 12.01
CA HIS A 118 14.53 6.31 13.07
C HIS A 118 13.77 5.18 13.78
N GLU A 119 12.47 5.35 14.02
CA GLU A 119 11.67 4.43 14.83
C GLU A 119 11.26 3.16 14.09
N ILE A 120 10.92 3.26 12.81
CA ILE A 120 10.34 2.13 12.05
C ILE A 120 11.38 1.35 11.26
N SER A 121 11.21 0.03 11.16
CA SER A 121 12.08 -0.84 10.36
C SER A 121 11.51 -1.22 8.98
N ILE A 122 10.40 -0.59 8.59
CA ILE A 122 9.73 -0.75 7.30
C ILE A 122 9.85 0.52 6.43
N PRO A 123 9.64 0.43 5.10
CA PRO A 123 9.76 1.58 4.20
C PRO A 123 8.79 2.73 4.52
N LEU A 124 9.28 3.97 4.40
CA LEU A 124 8.50 5.20 4.59
C LEU A 124 8.18 5.88 3.27
N THR A 125 6.91 6.21 3.07
CA THR A 125 6.39 6.95 1.92
C THR A 125 5.94 8.35 2.34
N THR A 126 6.15 9.34 1.50
CA THR A 126 5.62 10.70 1.74
C THR A 126 4.85 11.23 0.54
N ILE A 127 4.06 12.29 0.77
CA ILE A 127 3.34 13.00 -0.27
C ILE A 127 3.83 14.46 -0.29
N PRO A 128 4.88 14.80 -1.07
CA PRO A 128 5.57 16.08 -0.97
C PRO A 128 4.68 17.33 -1.11
N VAL A 129 3.57 17.26 -1.87
CA VAL A 129 2.64 18.39 -2.00
C VAL A 129 2.02 18.80 -0.66
N TYR A 130 1.90 17.88 0.29
CA TYR A 130 1.34 18.15 1.62
C TYR A 130 2.24 19.11 2.39
N GLN A 131 3.53 18.81 2.47
CA GLN A 131 4.47 19.71 3.13
C GLN A 131 4.71 20.99 2.33
N ALA A 132 4.75 20.93 1.00
CA ALA A 132 4.93 22.14 0.18
C ALA A 132 3.82 23.17 0.45
N VAL A 133 2.57 22.72 0.58
CA VAL A 133 1.43 23.58 0.94
C VAL A 133 1.50 24.04 2.40
N ALA A 134 1.87 23.16 3.33
CA ALA A 134 2.00 23.50 4.75
C ALA A 134 3.07 24.56 4.99
N ASP A 135 4.26 24.38 4.41
CA ASP A 135 5.41 25.29 4.54
C ASP A 135 5.14 26.64 3.85
N ALA A 136 4.42 26.64 2.72
CA ALA A 136 3.98 27.87 2.05
C ALA A 136 2.88 28.62 2.84
N GLY A 137 2.16 27.92 3.71
CA GLY A 137 1.06 28.42 4.53
C GLY A 137 -0.26 28.63 3.78
N SER A 138 -0.25 28.60 2.44
CA SER A 138 -1.45 28.61 1.61
C SER A 138 -1.15 28.13 0.19
N ILE A 139 -2.18 27.72 -0.55
CA ILE A 139 -2.07 27.18 -1.92
C ILE A 139 -1.51 28.24 -2.88
N GLU A 140 -1.91 29.49 -2.69
CA GLU A 140 -1.56 30.64 -3.52
C GLU A 140 -0.06 30.96 -3.52
N LYS A 141 0.64 30.53 -2.45
CA LYS A 141 2.07 30.77 -2.25
C LYS A 141 2.94 29.59 -2.69
N VAL A 142 2.34 28.49 -3.13
CA VAL A 142 3.08 27.35 -3.66
C VAL A 142 3.54 27.67 -5.08
N ASP A 143 4.85 27.70 -5.30
CA ASP A 143 5.46 27.80 -6.62
C ASP A 143 6.25 26.52 -6.96
N ASP A 144 6.75 26.44 -8.18
CA ASP A 144 7.51 25.28 -8.67
C ASP A 144 8.76 25.00 -7.83
N ARG A 145 9.42 26.06 -7.33
CA ARG A 145 10.61 25.95 -6.49
C ARG A 145 10.28 25.33 -5.14
N CYS A 146 9.13 25.69 -4.56
CA CYS A 146 8.62 25.10 -3.33
C CYS A 146 8.43 23.58 -3.49
N ILE A 147 7.79 23.16 -4.59
CA ILE A 147 7.54 21.74 -4.88
C ILE A 147 8.86 20.98 -5.04
N LEU A 148 9.77 21.44 -5.92
CA LEU A 148 11.05 20.77 -6.16
C LEU A 148 11.94 20.72 -4.92
N ARG A 149 12.00 21.81 -4.14
CA ARG A 149 12.76 21.86 -2.89
C ARG A 149 12.22 20.87 -1.86
N THR A 150 10.89 20.74 -1.77
CA THR A 150 10.25 19.80 -0.84
C THR A 150 10.51 18.36 -1.24
N ILE A 151 10.45 18.04 -2.54
CA ILE A 151 10.80 16.71 -3.06
C ILE A 151 12.26 16.39 -2.74
N GLN A 152 13.21 17.29 -3.06
CA GLN A 152 14.62 17.09 -2.77
C GLN A 152 14.86 16.86 -1.27
N LYS A 153 14.22 17.66 -0.41
CA LYS A 153 14.30 17.51 1.05
C LYS A 153 13.85 16.12 1.51
N HIS A 154 12.74 15.60 1.00
CA HIS A 154 12.25 14.26 1.38
C HIS A 154 13.24 13.16 0.96
N VAL A 155 13.82 13.28 -0.24
CA VAL A 155 14.87 12.38 -0.73
C VAL A 155 16.10 12.42 0.19
N ASP A 156 16.53 13.62 0.57
CA ASP A 156 17.69 13.86 1.43
C ASP A 156 17.47 13.33 2.86
N ASP A 157 16.29 13.58 3.44
CA ASP A 157 15.92 13.10 4.78
C ASP A 157 15.90 11.58 4.84
N GLY A 158 15.43 10.97 3.75
CA GLY A 158 15.70 9.60 3.47
C GLY A 158 14.50 8.69 3.30
N VAL A 159 13.41 9.23 2.76
CA VAL A 159 12.20 8.47 2.44
C VAL A 159 12.49 7.40 1.38
N ASP A 160 11.72 6.32 1.39
CA ASP A 160 11.87 5.20 0.47
C ASP A 160 11.01 5.34 -0.79
N SER A 161 9.92 6.11 -0.69
CA SER A 161 9.08 6.44 -1.84
C SER A 161 8.37 7.77 -1.67
N ILE A 162 7.96 8.37 -2.80
CA ILE A 162 7.13 9.58 -2.81
C ILE A 162 5.90 9.37 -3.68
N VAL A 163 4.81 10.08 -3.36
CA VAL A 163 3.59 10.13 -4.18
C VAL A 163 3.49 11.48 -4.89
N ILE A 164 3.33 11.47 -6.21
CA ILE A 164 2.99 12.67 -7.00
C ILE A 164 1.72 12.44 -7.80
N HIS A 165 0.95 13.50 -8.05
CA HIS A 165 -0.32 13.43 -8.76
C HIS A 165 -0.18 14.02 -10.16
N ALA A 166 0.63 13.35 -11.00
CA ALA A 166 0.96 13.80 -12.35
C ALA A 166 0.03 13.25 -13.45
N GLY A 167 -0.95 12.43 -13.07
CA GLY A 167 -1.78 11.67 -14.01
C GLY A 167 -2.91 12.44 -14.68
N PHE A 168 -3.24 13.65 -14.22
CA PHE A 168 -4.32 14.46 -14.78
C PHE A 168 -3.80 15.78 -15.33
N ASP A 169 -4.30 16.16 -16.49
CA ASP A 169 -4.05 17.44 -17.14
C ASP A 169 -5.20 18.42 -16.88
N ARG A 170 -5.07 19.63 -17.43
CA ARG A 170 -6.11 20.64 -17.36
C ARG A 170 -7.43 20.19 -18.00
N GLN A 171 -7.38 19.41 -19.09
CA GLN A 171 -8.59 18.89 -19.75
C GLN A 171 -9.39 17.99 -18.81
N ALA A 172 -8.73 17.13 -18.02
CA ALA A 172 -9.40 16.30 -17.03
C ALA A 172 -10.18 17.12 -15.98
N LEU A 173 -9.70 18.31 -15.61
CA LEU A 173 -10.42 19.22 -14.71
C LEU A 173 -11.65 19.86 -15.38
N GLU A 174 -11.57 20.13 -16.69
CA GLU A 174 -12.69 20.64 -17.47
C GLU A 174 -13.77 19.56 -17.63
N ASP A 175 -13.37 18.33 -17.99
CA ASP A 175 -14.26 17.17 -18.10
C ASP A 175 -15.00 16.90 -16.78
N LEU A 176 -14.31 17.03 -15.65
CA LEU A 176 -14.92 16.87 -14.32
C LEU A 176 -15.99 17.92 -14.00
N ARG A 177 -15.92 19.13 -14.56
CA ARG A 177 -16.96 20.16 -14.36
C ARG A 177 -18.24 19.81 -15.10
N GLU A 178 -18.13 19.12 -16.22
CA GLU A 178 -19.26 18.68 -17.03
C GLU A 178 -19.90 17.40 -16.47
N GLN A 179 -19.09 16.57 -15.81
CA GLN A 179 -19.55 15.34 -15.17
C GLN A 179 -20.17 15.60 -13.79
N ARG A 180 -21.13 14.75 -13.41
CA ARG A 180 -21.82 14.82 -12.12
C ARG A 180 -21.36 13.70 -11.18
N ARG A 181 -20.07 13.67 -10.84
CA ARG A 181 -19.61 12.88 -9.68
C ARG A 181 -20.33 13.37 -8.43
N ILE A 182 -20.63 12.46 -7.51
CA ILE A 182 -21.27 12.84 -6.25
C ILE A 182 -20.31 13.68 -5.40
N MET A 183 -19.02 13.31 -5.37
CA MET A 183 -18.02 13.91 -4.49
C MET A 183 -16.86 14.61 -5.22
N GLY A 184 -16.85 14.60 -6.56
CA GLY A 184 -15.78 15.23 -7.35
C GLY A 184 -14.42 14.55 -7.17
N ILE A 185 -13.42 15.33 -6.72
CA ILE A 185 -12.07 14.84 -6.42
C ILE A 185 -11.95 14.60 -4.92
N VAL A 186 -11.80 13.33 -4.54
CA VAL A 186 -11.65 12.91 -3.12
C VAL A 186 -10.20 12.64 -2.72
N SER A 187 -9.27 12.65 -3.68
CA SER A 187 -7.84 12.55 -3.37
C SER A 187 -7.33 13.87 -2.79
N LYS A 188 -6.87 13.87 -1.54
CA LYS A 188 -6.30 15.09 -0.92
C LYS A 188 -5.13 15.65 -1.74
N GLY A 189 -4.18 14.82 -2.15
CA GLY A 189 -3.06 15.25 -2.99
C GLY A 189 -3.48 15.63 -4.41
N GLY A 190 -4.48 14.94 -4.97
CA GLY A 190 -5.11 15.32 -6.23
C GLY A 190 -5.76 16.70 -6.16
N SER A 191 -6.57 16.95 -5.12
CA SER A 191 -7.26 18.22 -4.88
C SER A 191 -6.29 19.37 -4.64
N LEU A 192 -5.21 19.17 -3.89
CA LEU A 192 -4.17 20.20 -3.73
C LEU A 192 -3.48 20.51 -5.06
N SER A 193 -3.12 19.48 -5.84
CA SER A 193 -2.48 19.67 -7.15
C SER A 193 -3.40 20.38 -8.14
N ALA A 194 -4.70 20.02 -8.15
CA ALA A 194 -5.72 20.65 -8.97
C ALA A 194 -5.96 22.10 -8.54
N ALA A 195 -6.03 22.37 -7.23
CA ALA A 195 -6.22 23.73 -6.72
C ALA A 195 -5.04 24.64 -7.06
N ILE A 196 -3.79 24.15 -6.98
CA ILE A 196 -2.60 24.89 -7.43
C ILE A 196 -2.70 25.22 -8.93
N SER A 197 -3.03 24.23 -9.76
CA SER A 197 -3.21 24.40 -11.21
C SER A 197 -4.29 25.43 -11.55
N LEU A 198 -5.46 25.34 -10.90
CA LEU A 198 -6.58 26.26 -11.11
C LEU A 198 -6.27 27.68 -10.64
N TYR A 199 -5.61 27.83 -9.49
CA TYR A 199 -5.26 29.15 -8.97
C TYR A 199 -4.25 29.88 -9.85
N GLN A 200 -3.24 29.15 -10.34
CA GLN A 200 -2.20 29.69 -11.22
C GLN A 200 -2.65 29.82 -12.68
N ASP A 201 -3.86 29.35 -13.01
CA ASP A 201 -4.34 29.19 -14.38
C ASP A 201 -3.34 28.47 -15.29
N ALA A 202 -2.68 27.43 -14.75
CA ALA A 202 -1.58 26.72 -15.39
C ALA A 202 -1.84 25.22 -15.47
N GLU A 203 -1.04 24.52 -16.28
CA GLU A 203 -1.04 23.05 -16.29
C GLU A 203 -0.63 22.49 -14.90
N ASN A 204 -1.06 21.26 -14.60
CA ASN A 204 -0.71 20.52 -13.40
C ASN A 204 0.80 20.66 -13.09
N PRO A 205 1.18 21.12 -11.88
CA PRO A 205 2.58 21.37 -11.54
C PRO A 205 3.46 20.12 -11.71
N PHE A 206 2.95 18.92 -11.41
CA PHE A 206 3.72 17.70 -11.53
C PHE A 206 3.90 17.23 -12.98
N ILE A 207 3.04 17.65 -13.91
CA ILE A 207 3.27 17.46 -15.34
C ILE A 207 4.36 18.43 -15.82
N ARG A 208 4.25 19.72 -15.44
CA ARG A 208 5.22 20.76 -15.83
C ARG A 208 6.63 20.45 -15.34
N LEU A 209 6.74 19.92 -14.12
CA LEU A 209 8.01 19.66 -13.42
C LEU A 209 8.50 18.21 -13.55
N LEU A 210 7.85 17.38 -14.38
CA LEU A 210 8.12 15.94 -14.40
C LEU A 210 9.59 15.62 -14.69
N ASP A 211 10.22 16.33 -15.63
CA ASP A 211 11.61 16.04 -15.99
C ASP A 211 12.59 16.36 -14.87
N ASP A 212 12.39 17.47 -14.15
CA ASP A 212 13.19 17.87 -12.98
C ASP A 212 12.99 16.89 -11.83
N ILE A 213 11.74 16.47 -11.57
CA ILE A 213 11.42 15.48 -10.53
C ILE A 213 12.13 14.16 -10.84
N LEU A 214 12.07 13.68 -12.09
CA LEU A 214 12.75 12.44 -12.45
C LEU A 214 14.27 12.57 -12.40
N GLU A 215 14.83 13.76 -12.59
CA GLU A 215 16.26 14.02 -12.37
C GLU A 215 16.62 13.95 -10.89
N ILE A 216 15.81 14.53 -10.01
CA ILE A 216 15.99 14.42 -8.54
C ILE A 216 15.95 12.95 -8.10
N LEU A 217 15.03 12.14 -8.65
CA LEU A 217 14.84 10.75 -8.22
C LEU A 217 15.84 9.77 -8.85
N ALA A 218 16.40 10.09 -10.02
CA ALA A 218 17.36 9.21 -10.69
C ALA A 218 18.59 8.98 -9.78
N GLY A 219 19.01 7.74 -9.61
CA GLY A 219 20.15 7.44 -8.74
C GLY A 219 19.81 7.16 -7.28
N THR A 220 18.58 7.47 -6.82
CA THR A 220 18.38 7.77 -5.38
C THR A 220 17.92 6.64 -4.47
N GLY A 221 17.20 5.58 -4.83
CA GLY A 221 16.20 5.26 -5.81
C GLY A 221 14.98 5.09 -4.97
N VAL A 222 14.53 6.26 -4.59
CA VAL A 222 13.19 6.49 -4.12
C VAL A 222 12.24 5.95 -5.19
N VAL A 223 11.28 5.15 -4.75
CA VAL A 223 10.23 4.66 -5.64
C VAL A 223 9.26 5.81 -5.91
N LEU A 224 8.89 5.99 -7.18
CA LEU A 224 7.86 6.94 -7.57
C LEU A 224 6.49 6.26 -7.53
N ASN A 225 5.61 6.70 -6.64
CA ASN A 225 4.19 6.36 -6.67
C ASN A 225 3.45 7.41 -7.50
N LEU A 226 2.76 6.96 -8.54
CA LEU A 226 1.90 7.82 -9.34
C LEU A 226 0.49 7.77 -8.76
N GLY A 227 0.12 8.83 -8.05
CA GLY A 227 -1.15 8.96 -7.33
C GLY A 227 -2.38 8.92 -8.24
N ASN A 228 -3.51 8.53 -7.66
CA ASN A 228 -4.82 8.47 -8.32
C ASN A 228 -5.73 9.65 -7.90
N ALA A 229 -5.47 10.83 -8.44
CA ALA A 229 -6.29 12.02 -8.20
C ALA A 229 -7.75 11.80 -8.60
N MET A 230 -7.98 11.13 -9.73
CA MET A 230 -9.28 10.94 -10.35
C MET A 230 -9.99 9.68 -9.89
N ARG A 231 -9.56 9.07 -8.77
CA ARG A 231 -10.27 7.91 -8.19
C ARG A 231 -11.71 8.28 -7.78
N SER A 232 -12.55 7.25 -7.71
CA SER A 232 -13.92 7.37 -7.25
C SER A 232 -14.00 7.61 -5.74
N GLY A 233 -14.89 8.52 -5.34
CA GLY A 233 -15.30 8.73 -3.94
C GLY A 233 -16.64 8.10 -3.59
N SER A 234 -17.35 7.52 -4.56
CA SER A 234 -18.58 6.77 -4.30
C SER A 234 -18.70 5.55 -5.21
N ILE A 235 -19.30 4.46 -4.72
CA ILE A 235 -19.64 3.30 -5.55
C ILE A 235 -20.58 3.64 -6.72
N HIS A 236 -21.20 4.83 -6.70
CA HIS A 236 -22.04 5.37 -7.78
C HIS A 236 -21.26 6.20 -8.81
N ASP A 237 -20.03 6.60 -8.51
CA ASP A 237 -19.13 7.19 -9.51
C ASP A 237 -18.53 6.03 -10.34
N PHE A 238 -19.06 5.83 -11.55
CA PHE A 238 -18.50 4.87 -12.50
C PHE A 238 -17.12 5.33 -12.98
N LYS A 239 -16.33 4.40 -13.55
CA LYS A 239 -15.04 4.72 -14.18
C LYS A 239 -15.26 5.61 -15.39
N ASP A 240 -15.17 6.91 -15.15
CA ASP A 240 -15.38 7.96 -16.12
C ASP A 240 -14.11 8.29 -16.91
N ALA A 241 -14.23 9.23 -17.86
CA ALA A 241 -13.12 9.63 -18.71
C ALA A 241 -11.92 10.19 -17.92
N PRO A 242 -12.08 11.10 -16.92
CA PRO A 242 -10.99 11.55 -16.07
C PRO A 242 -10.24 10.40 -15.39
N GLN A 243 -10.95 9.43 -14.79
CA GLN A 243 -10.30 8.28 -14.14
C GLN A 243 -9.56 7.40 -15.14
N HIS A 244 -10.16 7.11 -16.30
CA HIS A 244 -9.52 6.30 -17.33
C HIS A 244 -8.27 7.00 -17.90
N ASN A 245 -8.39 8.29 -18.22
CA ASN A 245 -7.29 9.08 -18.77
C ASN A 245 -6.13 9.20 -17.77
N GLU A 246 -6.42 9.30 -16.47
CA GLU A 246 -5.39 9.27 -15.43
C GLU A 246 -4.58 7.96 -15.46
N ILE A 247 -5.23 6.81 -15.59
CA ILE A 247 -4.55 5.51 -15.67
C ILE A 247 -3.64 5.46 -16.91
N VAL A 248 -4.13 5.94 -18.06
CA VAL A 248 -3.36 6.00 -19.31
C VAL A 248 -2.15 6.93 -19.17
N SER A 249 -2.34 8.11 -18.58
CA SER A 249 -1.27 9.07 -18.33
C SER A 249 -0.22 8.52 -17.36
N ASN A 250 -0.65 7.91 -16.25
CA ASN A 250 0.24 7.25 -15.30
C ASN A 250 1.06 6.13 -15.97
N ALA A 251 0.48 5.35 -16.89
CA ALA A 251 1.23 4.33 -17.64
C ALA A 251 2.34 4.94 -18.54
N LYS A 252 2.06 6.08 -19.19
CA LYS A 252 3.04 6.81 -20.00
C LYS A 252 4.16 7.40 -19.13
N ILE A 253 3.80 8.03 -18.01
CA ILE A 253 4.76 8.60 -17.06
C ILE A 253 5.63 7.50 -16.46
N ALA A 254 5.05 6.38 -16.08
CA ALA A 254 5.78 5.23 -15.56
C ALA A 254 6.83 4.72 -16.56
N THR A 255 6.49 4.68 -17.85
CA THR A 255 7.44 4.29 -18.91
C THR A 255 8.59 5.28 -19.03
N ARG A 256 8.32 6.60 -18.95
CA ARG A 256 9.36 7.64 -18.94
C ARG A 256 10.26 7.54 -17.71
N ALA A 257 9.68 7.33 -16.53
CA ALA A 257 10.40 7.19 -15.27
C ALA A 257 11.31 5.95 -15.27
N ASN A 258 10.79 4.79 -15.70
CA ASN A 258 11.59 3.57 -15.81
C ASN A 258 12.75 3.73 -16.80
N ALA A 259 12.57 4.48 -17.90
CA ALA A 259 13.66 4.77 -18.84
C ALA A 259 14.80 5.62 -18.23
N LYS A 260 14.51 6.37 -17.16
CA LYS A 260 15.51 7.11 -16.35
C LYS A 260 16.00 6.30 -15.13
N GLY A 261 15.62 5.02 -15.01
CA GLY A 261 16.02 4.16 -13.89
C GLY A 261 15.22 4.37 -12.60
N VAL A 262 14.12 5.14 -12.64
CA VAL A 262 13.26 5.37 -11.47
C VAL A 262 12.23 4.23 -11.37
N PRO A 263 12.18 3.47 -10.25
CA PRO A 263 11.16 2.45 -10.02
C PRO A 263 9.78 3.10 -9.83
N VAL A 264 8.71 2.44 -10.31
CA VAL A 264 7.37 3.03 -10.28
C VAL A 264 6.33 2.06 -9.76
N ILE A 265 5.50 2.54 -8.84
CA ILE A 265 4.23 1.93 -8.44
C ILE A 265 3.12 2.86 -8.94
N ILE A 266 2.03 2.29 -9.46
CA ILE A 266 0.87 3.08 -9.89
C ILE A 266 -0.21 2.93 -8.83
N GLU A 267 -0.65 4.05 -8.26
CA GLU A 267 -1.89 4.08 -7.50
C GLU A 267 -3.06 4.17 -8.48
N GLY A 268 -4.08 3.34 -8.28
CA GLY A 268 -5.19 3.25 -9.23
C GLY A 268 -6.35 2.46 -8.63
N LEU A 269 -7.55 2.64 -9.18
CA LEU A 269 -8.75 1.84 -8.87
C LEU A 269 -9.16 1.70 -7.39
N GLY A 270 -8.55 2.46 -6.49
CA GLY A 270 -8.90 2.56 -5.07
C GLY A 270 -10.02 3.56 -4.81
N GLY A 271 -10.31 3.78 -3.53
CA GLY A 271 -11.43 4.60 -3.10
C GLY A 271 -12.69 3.74 -3.01
N HIS A 272 -13.76 4.17 -3.68
CA HIS A 272 -15.07 3.51 -3.60
C HIS A 272 -15.44 2.89 -4.94
N VAL A 273 -15.58 1.56 -4.97
CA VAL A 273 -15.84 0.84 -6.21
C VAL A 273 -16.83 -0.28 -5.96
N ASN A 274 -17.97 -0.25 -6.64
CA ASN A 274 -18.96 -1.30 -6.53
C ASN A 274 -18.33 -2.68 -6.86
N ALA A 275 -18.61 -3.68 -6.02
CA ALA A 275 -18.05 -5.03 -6.15
C ALA A 275 -18.26 -5.67 -7.53
N TYR A 276 -19.35 -5.33 -8.22
CA TYR A 276 -19.66 -5.82 -9.57
C TYR A 276 -18.57 -5.43 -10.59
N HIS A 277 -17.98 -4.24 -10.46
CA HIS A 277 -17.03 -3.69 -11.43
C HIS A 277 -15.56 -4.04 -11.14
N LEU A 278 -15.24 -4.44 -9.90
CA LEU A 278 -13.85 -4.58 -9.44
C LEU A 278 -12.98 -5.42 -10.37
N LYS A 279 -13.47 -6.61 -10.76
CA LYS A 279 -12.70 -7.53 -11.60
C LYS A 279 -12.37 -6.92 -12.96
N GLU A 280 -13.39 -6.43 -13.67
CA GLU A 280 -13.23 -5.85 -15.00
C GLU A 280 -12.30 -4.64 -14.97
N TRP A 281 -12.44 -3.78 -13.95
CA TRP A 281 -11.64 -2.57 -13.85
C TRP A 281 -10.17 -2.90 -13.59
N LEU A 282 -9.89 -3.86 -12.71
CA LEU A 282 -8.51 -4.32 -12.42
C LEU A 282 -7.86 -4.96 -13.64
N GLU A 283 -8.59 -5.82 -14.37
CA GLU A 283 -8.09 -6.43 -15.62
C GLU A 283 -7.81 -5.36 -16.70
N ASP A 284 -8.64 -4.33 -16.79
CA ASP A 284 -8.42 -3.19 -17.69
C ASP A 284 -7.19 -2.36 -17.29
N HIS A 285 -7.03 -2.06 -15.99
CA HIS A 285 -5.86 -1.35 -15.49
C HIS A 285 -4.56 -2.11 -15.78
N ASP A 286 -4.52 -3.42 -15.54
CA ASP A 286 -3.34 -4.23 -15.83
C ASP A 286 -2.98 -4.24 -17.31
N ARG A 287 -3.99 -4.21 -18.18
CA ARG A 287 -3.81 -4.11 -19.63
C ARG A 287 -3.24 -2.76 -20.04
N ILE A 288 -3.77 -1.65 -19.50
CA ILE A 288 -3.33 -0.29 -19.82
C ILE A 288 -1.91 -0.02 -19.28
N THR A 289 -1.63 -0.44 -18.05
CA THR A 289 -0.37 -0.14 -17.36
C THR A 289 0.75 -1.13 -17.68
N GLY A 290 0.43 -2.25 -18.31
CA GLY A 290 1.39 -3.30 -18.65
C GLY A 290 1.79 -4.17 -17.46
N ASN A 291 0.86 -4.39 -16.50
CA ASN A 291 1.07 -5.13 -15.25
C ASN A 291 2.15 -4.49 -14.37
N ARG A 292 2.17 -3.16 -14.29
CA ARG A 292 2.99 -2.45 -13.30
C ARG A 292 2.39 -2.64 -11.90
N PRO A 293 3.20 -2.64 -10.83
CA PRO A 293 2.68 -2.81 -9.48
C PRO A 293 1.54 -1.85 -9.18
N LEU A 294 0.40 -2.42 -8.76
CA LEU A 294 -0.81 -1.65 -8.47
C LEU A 294 -1.02 -1.50 -6.97
N PHE A 295 -1.12 -0.24 -6.54
CA PHE A 295 -1.49 0.17 -5.18
C PHE A 295 -2.94 0.70 -5.15
N VAL A 296 -3.80 0.05 -4.35
CA VAL A 296 -5.21 0.42 -4.18
C VAL A 296 -5.49 0.85 -2.75
N SER A 297 -6.36 1.84 -2.56
CA SER A 297 -6.93 2.18 -1.24
C SER A 297 -8.24 1.45 -1.05
N GLY A 298 -8.35 0.58 -0.04
CA GLY A 298 -9.46 -0.37 0.06
C GLY A 298 -9.42 -1.36 -1.11
N PRO A 299 -10.38 -1.36 -2.04
CA PRO A 299 -11.50 -0.41 -2.19
C PRO A 299 -12.68 -0.71 -1.27
N ILE A 300 -13.51 0.30 -1.04
CA ILE A 300 -14.77 0.22 -0.28
C ILE A 300 -15.90 -0.10 -1.28
N PRO A 301 -16.54 -1.28 -1.19
CA PRO A 301 -17.57 -1.69 -2.14
C PRO A 301 -19.00 -1.31 -1.70
N THR A 302 -19.15 -0.64 -0.57
CA THR A 302 -20.45 -0.21 -0.03
C THR A 302 -20.31 1.04 0.84
N GLU A 303 -21.24 1.99 0.71
CA GLU A 303 -21.22 3.25 1.46
C GLU A 303 -21.85 3.16 2.85
N ILE A 304 -22.77 2.22 3.04
CA ILE A 304 -23.58 2.12 4.26
C ILE A 304 -22.79 1.50 5.44
N GLY A 305 -21.53 1.15 5.22
CA GLY A 305 -20.62 0.57 6.20
C GLY A 305 -19.83 1.60 7.01
N VAL A 306 -20.10 2.91 6.87
CA VAL A 306 -19.39 3.98 7.60
C VAL A 306 -19.29 3.69 9.11
N GLY A 307 -18.12 3.92 9.71
CA GLY A 307 -17.78 3.48 11.07
C GLY A 307 -17.29 2.03 11.17
N HIS A 308 -17.47 1.26 10.09
CA HIS A 308 -16.95 -0.09 9.88
C HIS A 308 -16.24 -0.21 8.53
N ASP A 309 -15.72 0.90 8.01
CA ASP A 309 -15.11 0.94 6.68
C ASP A 309 -13.89 0.04 6.54
N HIS A 310 -13.16 -0.24 7.62
CA HIS A 310 -12.14 -1.29 7.65
C HIS A 310 -12.67 -2.68 7.24
N ILE A 311 -13.92 -3.03 7.58
CA ILE A 311 -14.57 -4.29 7.17
C ILE A 311 -14.98 -4.22 5.70
N SER A 312 -15.66 -3.14 5.31
CA SER A 312 -16.06 -2.91 3.91
C SER A 312 -14.84 -2.97 2.99
N ALA A 313 -13.77 -2.26 3.36
CA ALA A 313 -12.51 -2.21 2.65
C ALA A 313 -11.76 -3.55 2.66
N ALA A 314 -11.85 -4.35 3.72
CA ALA A 314 -11.25 -5.69 3.72
C ALA A 314 -11.92 -6.62 2.69
N ILE A 315 -13.24 -6.52 2.52
CA ILE A 315 -13.97 -7.28 1.50
C ILE A 315 -13.52 -6.86 0.09
N GLY A 316 -13.57 -5.56 -0.20
CA GLY A 316 -13.16 -5.06 -1.52
C GLY A 316 -11.66 -5.23 -1.78
N GLY A 317 -10.83 -5.05 -0.76
CA GLY A 317 -9.37 -5.24 -0.80
C GLY A 317 -8.98 -6.69 -1.06
N ALA A 318 -9.68 -7.67 -0.47
CA ALA A 318 -9.45 -9.09 -0.76
C ALA A 318 -9.79 -9.43 -2.21
N MET A 319 -10.89 -8.90 -2.74
CA MET A 319 -11.25 -9.03 -4.15
C MET A 319 -10.19 -8.36 -5.03
N ALA A 320 -9.79 -7.13 -4.70
CA ALA A 320 -8.84 -6.37 -5.49
C ALA A 320 -7.46 -7.05 -5.54
N ALA A 321 -6.94 -7.46 -4.39
CA ALA A 321 -5.73 -8.27 -4.30
C ALA A 321 -5.88 -9.56 -5.11
N GLY A 322 -7.01 -10.26 -4.99
CA GLY A 322 -7.33 -11.47 -5.75
C GLY A 322 -7.32 -11.28 -7.28
N TYR A 323 -7.70 -10.10 -7.76
CA TYR A 323 -7.76 -9.78 -9.20
C TYR A 323 -6.52 -9.08 -9.75
N GLY A 324 -5.49 -8.84 -8.94
CA GLY A 324 -4.20 -8.36 -9.43
C GLY A 324 -3.59 -7.18 -8.67
N ALA A 325 -4.27 -6.60 -7.67
CA ALA A 325 -3.62 -5.61 -6.84
C ALA A 325 -2.46 -6.23 -6.03
N ASP A 326 -1.34 -5.52 -5.98
CA ASP A 326 -0.11 -5.99 -5.33
C ASP A 326 0.10 -5.37 -3.95
N TYR A 327 -0.63 -4.29 -3.67
CA TYR A 327 -0.41 -3.42 -2.54
C TYR A 327 -1.74 -2.79 -2.13
N LEU A 328 -2.11 -2.91 -0.86
CA LEU A 328 -3.35 -2.39 -0.28
C LEU A 328 -3.06 -1.29 0.73
N CYS A 329 -3.83 -0.22 0.72
CA CYS A 329 -3.82 0.73 1.83
C CYS A 329 -4.86 0.29 2.84
N ALA A 330 -4.44 0.08 4.08
CA ALA A 330 -5.33 -0.19 5.19
C ALA A 330 -6.29 0.98 5.38
N ILE A 331 -7.58 0.65 5.57
CA ILE A 331 -8.64 1.59 5.92
C ILE A 331 -9.00 1.33 7.37
N THR A 332 -9.17 2.41 8.13
CA THR A 332 -9.46 2.32 9.56
C THR A 332 -10.96 2.41 9.83
N PRO A 333 -11.45 2.00 11.02
CA PRO A 333 -12.83 2.26 11.44
C PRO A 333 -13.20 3.76 11.42
N ALA A 334 -12.21 4.66 11.56
CA ALA A 334 -12.40 6.11 11.59
C ALA A 334 -12.47 6.77 10.20
N GLU A 335 -12.32 6.00 9.10
CA GLU A 335 -12.45 6.52 7.74
C GLU A 335 -13.77 7.28 7.59
N HIS A 336 -13.74 8.40 6.87
CA HIS A 336 -14.86 9.35 6.70
C HIS A 336 -15.38 10.03 7.97
N LEU A 337 -14.80 9.78 9.15
CA LEU A 337 -15.30 10.28 10.42
C LEU A 337 -14.28 11.14 11.17
N ALA A 338 -13.04 10.67 11.30
CA ALA A 338 -12.03 11.34 12.12
C ALA A 338 -10.61 10.87 11.78
N LEU A 339 -9.61 11.47 12.44
CA LEU A 339 -8.27 10.88 12.48
C LEU A 339 -8.30 9.59 13.32
N PRO A 340 -7.65 8.51 12.87
CA PRO A 340 -7.62 7.25 13.62
C PRO A 340 -6.75 7.38 14.88
N ASP A 341 -7.14 6.67 15.93
CA ASP A 341 -6.28 6.43 17.09
C ASP A 341 -5.49 5.12 16.90
N LYS A 342 -4.70 4.72 17.91
CA LYS A 342 -3.90 3.49 17.83
C LYS A 342 -4.73 2.21 17.69
N ASN A 343 -5.94 2.16 18.25
CA ASN A 343 -6.81 0.99 18.15
C ASN A 343 -7.42 0.91 16.75
N HIS A 344 -7.86 2.05 16.20
CA HIS A 344 -8.31 2.15 14.82
C HIS A 344 -7.21 1.71 13.82
N ILE A 345 -5.95 2.05 14.09
CA ILE A 345 -4.79 1.58 13.30
C ILE A 345 -4.64 0.06 13.42
N LYS A 346 -4.63 -0.49 14.65
CA LYS A 346 -4.56 -1.94 14.89
C LYS A 346 -5.64 -2.70 14.10
N GLU A 347 -6.90 -2.28 14.22
CA GLU A 347 -8.03 -2.91 13.54
C GLU A 347 -7.91 -2.83 12.01
N GLY A 348 -7.55 -1.66 11.48
CA GLY A 348 -7.36 -1.46 10.04
C GLY A 348 -6.23 -2.33 9.46
N VAL A 349 -5.10 -2.42 10.15
CA VAL A 349 -3.96 -3.26 9.73
C VAL A 349 -4.33 -4.73 9.72
N ILE A 350 -4.94 -5.22 10.81
CA ILE A 350 -5.37 -6.62 10.90
C ILE A 350 -6.35 -6.96 9.79
N ALA A 351 -7.35 -6.10 9.55
CA ALA A 351 -8.33 -6.28 8.48
C ALA A 351 -7.67 -6.31 7.09
N ALA A 352 -6.74 -5.41 6.82
CA ALA A 352 -6.02 -5.34 5.55
C ALA A 352 -5.05 -6.52 5.34
N LYS A 353 -4.36 -7.02 6.39
CA LYS A 353 -3.50 -8.20 6.28
C LYS A 353 -4.30 -9.48 6.04
N ILE A 354 -5.48 -9.60 6.66
CA ILE A 354 -6.41 -10.69 6.35
C ILE A 354 -6.86 -10.57 4.88
N ALA A 355 -7.23 -9.38 4.42
CA ALA A 355 -7.64 -9.16 3.04
C ALA A 355 -6.52 -9.51 2.04
N ALA A 356 -5.28 -9.09 2.31
CA ALA A 356 -4.09 -9.42 1.53
C ALA A 356 -3.88 -10.94 1.45
N HIS A 357 -3.94 -11.65 2.58
CA HIS A 357 -3.76 -13.11 2.64
C HIS A 357 -4.87 -13.89 1.90
N VAL A 358 -6.13 -13.40 2.00
CA VAL A 358 -7.25 -13.94 1.22
C VAL A 358 -7.07 -13.67 -0.27
N GLY A 359 -6.66 -12.45 -0.65
CA GLY A 359 -6.36 -12.10 -2.03
C GLY A 359 -5.24 -12.95 -2.63
N ASP A 360 -4.18 -13.21 -1.86
CA ASP A 360 -3.09 -14.11 -2.27
C ASP A 360 -3.58 -15.55 -2.46
N SER A 361 -4.58 -16.00 -1.69
CA SER A 361 -5.22 -17.31 -1.89
C SER A 361 -5.94 -17.36 -3.24
N ILE A 362 -6.63 -16.28 -3.60
CA ILE A 362 -7.34 -16.15 -4.89
C ILE A 362 -6.32 -16.12 -6.04
N LYS A 363 -5.23 -15.35 -5.90
CA LYS A 363 -4.19 -15.21 -6.93
C LYS A 363 -3.38 -16.48 -7.16
N HIS A 364 -3.04 -17.20 -6.09
CA HIS A 364 -1.97 -18.20 -6.11
C HIS A 364 -2.41 -19.60 -5.68
N GLY A 365 -3.64 -19.75 -5.19
CA GLY A 365 -4.14 -20.99 -4.61
C GLY A 365 -3.40 -21.38 -3.32
N ILE A 366 -3.82 -22.50 -2.73
CA ILE A 366 -3.15 -23.07 -1.56
C ILE A 366 -1.77 -23.59 -1.98
N ASN A 367 -0.73 -23.02 -1.38
CA ASN A 367 0.68 -23.32 -1.63
C ASN A 367 1.47 -23.16 -0.31
N ALA A 368 2.81 -23.06 -0.38
CA ALA A 368 3.66 -22.98 0.81
C ALA A 368 3.40 -21.76 1.70
N PHE A 369 2.87 -20.63 1.20
CA PHE A 369 2.52 -19.44 2.01
C PHE A 369 1.38 -19.70 2.99
N PHE A 370 0.58 -20.74 2.72
CA PHE A 370 -0.56 -21.14 3.56
C PHE A 370 -0.22 -22.28 4.52
N GLU A 371 1.06 -22.66 4.65
CA GLU A 371 1.47 -23.61 5.69
C GLU A 371 1.20 -23.07 7.12
N PRO A 372 1.34 -21.77 7.44
CA PRO A 372 0.88 -21.20 8.70
C PRO A 372 -0.60 -21.48 8.99
N ASP A 373 -1.51 -21.34 8.01
CA ASP A 373 -2.93 -21.68 8.14
C ASP A 373 -3.14 -23.16 8.51
N LYS A 374 -2.38 -24.04 7.86
CA LYS A 374 -2.40 -25.48 8.13
C LYS A 374 -1.84 -25.82 9.50
N ILE A 375 -0.76 -25.17 9.93
CA ILE A 375 -0.18 -25.32 11.28
C ILE A 375 -1.20 -24.86 12.33
N LEU A 376 -1.80 -23.68 12.15
CA LEU A 376 -2.84 -23.16 13.02
C LEU A 376 -4.04 -24.12 13.08
N SER A 377 -4.47 -24.66 11.95
CA SER A 377 -5.55 -25.65 11.87
C SER A 377 -5.22 -26.94 12.63
N LYS A 378 -3.97 -27.41 12.62
CA LYS A 378 -3.53 -28.55 13.45
C LYS A 378 -3.56 -28.22 14.94
N HIS A 379 -3.15 -27.01 15.34
CA HIS A 379 -3.27 -26.55 16.72
C HIS A 379 -4.73 -26.47 17.17
N ARG A 380 -5.63 -25.99 16.29
CA ARG A 380 -7.07 -25.97 16.52
C ARG A 380 -7.66 -27.38 16.68
N ALA A 381 -7.29 -28.30 15.80
CA ALA A 381 -7.75 -29.69 15.85
C ALA A 381 -7.32 -30.40 17.14
N SER A 382 -6.11 -30.14 17.60
CA SER A 382 -5.57 -30.68 18.87
C SER A 382 -5.95 -29.88 20.10
N ARG A 383 -6.73 -28.79 19.96
CA ARG A 383 -7.11 -27.86 21.04
C ARG A 383 -5.88 -27.33 21.81
N ALA A 384 -4.76 -27.15 21.11
CA ALA A 384 -3.54 -26.57 21.64
C ALA A 384 -3.65 -25.03 21.65
N TRP A 385 -4.47 -24.50 22.56
CA TRP A 385 -4.86 -23.09 22.63
C TRP A 385 -3.68 -22.12 22.58
N ASP A 386 -2.68 -22.30 23.46
CA ASP A 386 -1.51 -21.42 23.51
C ASP A 386 -0.74 -21.37 22.18
N LYS A 387 -0.65 -22.52 21.49
CA LYS A 387 -0.01 -22.62 20.17
C LYS A 387 -0.87 -21.99 19.08
N GLN A 388 -2.19 -22.14 19.17
CA GLN A 388 -3.12 -21.48 18.25
C GLN A 388 -3.03 -19.95 18.38
N PHE A 389 -3.00 -19.42 19.60
CA PHE A 389 -2.90 -17.99 19.84
C PHE A 389 -1.55 -17.44 19.36
N ALA A 390 -0.44 -18.12 19.68
CA ALA A 390 0.89 -17.71 19.22
C ALA A 390 1.04 -17.66 17.70
N GLN A 391 0.22 -18.43 16.96
CA GLN A 391 0.23 -18.46 15.49
C GLN A 391 -0.73 -17.43 14.86
N ALA A 392 -1.61 -16.80 15.65
CA ALA A 392 -2.56 -15.81 15.15
C ALA A 392 -1.85 -14.50 14.75
N LEU A 393 -2.50 -13.72 13.88
CA LEU A 393 -2.01 -12.40 13.49
C LEU A 393 -1.99 -11.41 14.67
N ASP A 394 -2.94 -11.55 15.60
CA ASP A 394 -2.97 -10.83 16.88
C ASP A 394 -3.05 -11.84 18.03
N PRO A 395 -1.89 -12.34 18.53
CA PRO A 395 -1.86 -13.33 19.59
C PRO A 395 -2.51 -12.88 20.89
N GLU A 396 -2.39 -11.60 21.23
CA GLU A 396 -2.96 -11.04 22.46
C GLU A 396 -4.48 -10.94 22.35
N GLY A 397 -4.99 -10.35 21.27
CA GLY A 397 -6.45 -10.28 21.04
C GLY A 397 -7.10 -11.66 20.97
N ALA A 398 -6.41 -12.65 20.36
CA ALA A 398 -6.91 -14.02 20.32
C ALA A 398 -7.00 -14.67 21.71
N ARG A 399 -6.07 -14.35 22.63
CA ARG A 399 -6.12 -14.83 24.03
C ARG A 399 -7.25 -14.17 24.82
N GLU A 400 -7.43 -12.86 24.66
CA GLU A 400 -8.46 -12.09 25.38
C GLU A 400 -9.88 -12.57 25.04
N LEU A 401 -10.12 -13.00 23.81
CA LEU A 401 -11.40 -13.56 23.37
C LEU A 401 -11.67 -14.97 23.91
N HIS A 402 -10.64 -15.69 24.38
CA HIS A 402 -10.80 -17.03 24.91
C HIS A 402 -11.01 -17.00 26.44
N PRO A 403 -12.07 -17.65 26.98
CA PRO A 403 -12.33 -17.67 28.42
C PRO A 403 -11.13 -18.22 29.23
N PRO A 404 -10.68 -17.53 30.28
CA PRO A 404 -9.53 -17.97 31.07
C PRO A 404 -9.83 -19.29 31.83
N GLY A 405 -8.84 -20.18 31.90
CA GLY A 405 -8.90 -21.42 32.69
C GLY A 405 -9.73 -22.56 32.10
N ASN A 406 -10.40 -22.35 30.96
CA ASN A 406 -11.17 -23.40 30.29
C ASN A 406 -10.30 -24.20 29.33
N LYS A 407 -10.39 -25.53 29.39
CA LYS A 407 -9.81 -26.43 28.37
C LYS A 407 -10.61 -26.43 27.07
N ASP A 408 -11.88 -26.08 27.14
CA ASP A 408 -12.83 -26.10 26.04
C ASP A 408 -13.29 -24.69 25.66
N CYS A 409 -13.62 -24.49 24.39
CA CYS A 409 -14.30 -23.28 23.92
C CYS A 409 -15.70 -23.18 24.53
N SER A 410 -16.11 -21.96 24.93
CA SER A 410 -17.43 -21.67 25.49
C SER A 410 -18.59 -21.90 24.52
N MET A 411 -18.34 -21.87 23.20
CA MET A 411 -19.38 -22.01 22.18
C MET A 411 -20.05 -23.40 22.19
N CYS A 412 -19.28 -24.48 22.37
CA CYS A 412 -19.80 -25.85 22.31
C CYS A 412 -19.58 -26.67 23.59
N GLY A 413 -18.60 -26.29 24.43
CA GLY A 413 -18.23 -27.04 25.63
C GLY A 413 -18.07 -28.55 25.37
N LYS A 414 -18.75 -29.37 26.19
CA LYS A 414 -18.73 -30.85 26.10
C LYS A 414 -19.24 -31.43 24.77
N PHE A 415 -19.91 -30.63 23.95
CA PHE A 415 -20.41 -31.03 22.64
C PHE A 415 -19.53 -30.54 21.49
N CYS A 416 -18.26 -30.22 21.76
CA CYS A 416 -17.27 -29.86 20.73
C CYS A 416 -17.21 -30.92 19.63
N ALA A 417 -17.53 -30.52 18.40
CA ALA A 417 -17.55 -31.40 17.23
C ALA A 417 -16.20 -32.12 17.01
N ILE A 418 -15.09 -31.41 17.19
CA ILE A 418 -13.74 -31.97 17.02
C ILE A 418 -13.49 -33.06 18.07
N ALA A 419 -13.79 -32.80 19.34
CA ALA A 419 -13.59 -33.77 20.42
C ALA A 419 -14.50 -35.00 20.27
N LEU A 420 -15.74 -34.81 19.80
CA LEU A 420 -16.66 -35.92 19.51
C LEU A 420 -16.13 -36.81 18.38
N MET A 421 -15.69 -36.24 17.26
CA MET A 421 -15.16 -37.02 16.14
C MET A 421 -13.84 -37.70 16.49
N GLU A 422 -12.96 -37.04 17.25
CA GLU A 422 -11.76 -37.67 17.80
C GLU A 422 -12.11 -38.89 18.66
N LYS A 423 -13.11 -38.76 19.54
CA LYS A 423 -13.56 -39.84 20.43
C LYS A 423 -14.24 -41.00 19.71
N TYR A 424 -15.07 -40.75 18.69
CA TYR A 424 -15.93 -41.79 18.11
C TYR A 424 -15.50 -42.29 16.73
N LEU A 425 -14.85 -41.44 15.92
CA LEU A 425 -14.42 -41.79 14.57
C LEU A 425 -12.94 -42.16 14.52
N PHE A 426 -12.08 -41.39 15.19
CA PHE A 426 -10.62 -41.52 15.03
C PHE A 426 -9.91 -42.31 16.14
N SER A 427 -10.58 -42.57 17.27
CA SER A 427 -10.06 -43.41 18.36
C SER A 427 -10.11 -44.91 18.07
N LYS A 428 -10.88 -45.34 17.07
CA LYS A 428 -10.95 -46.72 16.59
C LYS A 428 -9.89 -46.98 15.51
N LYS A 429 -8.64 -47.10 15.92
CA LYS A 429 -7.63 -47.82 15.15
C LYS A 429 -6.92 -48.77 16.11
N ASP A 430 -7.31 -50.05 16.02
CA ASP A 430 -6.46 -51.17 16.45
C ASP A 430 -5.24 -51.26 15.54
#